data_AF-A0A7Y6XEY0-F1
#
_entry.id   AF-A0A7Y6XEY0-F1
#
_cell.length_a   1.000
_cell.length_b   1.000
_cell.length_c   1.000
_cell.angle_alpha   90.00
_cell.angle_beta   90.00
_cell.angle_gamma   90.00
#
_symmetry.space_group_name_H-M   'P 1'
#
loop_
_entity.id
_entity.type
_entity.pdbx_description
1 polymer ?
#
loop_
_entity_poly.entity_id
_entity_poly.type
_entity_poly.pdbx_seq_one_letter_code
_entity_poly.pdbx_strand_id
1 'polypeptide(L)'
;MTDDITAPVRGAYRTTGPILLATLALLGASACLKPLQLPPDPNPQRPDVGDKYVTDSETKLPVTKCRGEDCPPLTPDASPLAPMECPTGQCIPDNSNGQGIYIVEGSDFCFKQGTESRFCPEAFVNRGPGDVVLRGRDRLMNTFFYTPTIRGVLPGQLQRTPQGGPASFVAIHSIQGKGDQLVVNYCHSRVQCSKPEDIQTLQGAALAGFTFDVLFRNVPDEETYFELQLIPVEADQLLPPFRLQKYEVRHRLRDPNGNHPAWTNPCGGTARGRVGILPGRVVDDMNAAVTADANVTTLGCESGAIVTCLDWGYSPWNSQTGAADPRREFVYGSCLQAKRAAYFVGQGDLKSYTLTGTRILKRDEYGFGRDAEDGIERTDFLEALWSPKGAVCLNPEHRRHPEIPLHPEHGPRIERCEAPPGQQVLWRDNAKLSTGLPPRR
;
A
#
# COMPACT_ATOMS: atom_id res chain seq x y z
N MET A 1 39.84 -59.59 -12.12
CA MET A 1 38.71 -59.26 -11.24
C MET A 1 37.79 -58.38 -12.08
N THR A 2 37.06 -58.86 -13.10
CA THR A 2 36.11 -60.02 -13.17
C THR A 2 35.20 -60.00 -11.94
N ASP A 3 33.87 -59.80 -12.03
CA ASP A 3 32.91 -60.29 -13.03
C ASP A 3 31.69 -59.39 -13.26
N ASP A 4 31.13 -59.58 -14.45
CA ASP A 4 29.79 -59.27 -14.94
C ASP A 4 28.69 -60.12 -14.24
N ILE A 5 27.40 -59.82 -14.49
CA ILE A 5 26.31 -60.79 -14.84
C ILE A 5 24.89 -60.18 -14.64
N THR A 6 24.30 -59.80 -15.79
CA THR A 6 22.94 -60.01 -16.34
C THR A 6 21.62 -59.58 -15.66
N ALA A 7 20.78 -59.03 -16.54
CA ALA A 7 19.33 -58.77 -16.48
C ALA A 7 18.43 -60.03 -16.43
N PRO A 8 17.10 -59.83 -16.44
CA PRO A 8 16.32 -60.45 -17.51
C PRO A 8 15.36 -59.51 -18.27
N VAL A 9 15.05 -59.98 -19.47
CA VAL A 9 14.27 -59.46 -20.61
C VAL A 9 12.95 -60.30 -20.61
N ARG A 10 11.73 -59.92 -21.01
CA ARG A 10 11.20 -59.49 -22.32
C ARG A 10 9.66 -59.45 -22.24
N GLY A 11 9.01 -58.64 -23.07
CA GLY A 11 7.59 -58.78 -23.41
C GLY A 11 7.13 -57.70 -24.39
N ALA A 12 7.21 -57.98 -25.68
CA ALA A 12 6.98 -57.06 -26.79
C ALA A 12 5.52 -57.02 -27.26
N TYR A 13 5.09 -55.92 -27.89
CA TYR A 13 4.33 -55.97 -29.16
C TYR A 13 4.49 -54.64 -29.94
N ARG A 14 4.77 -54.78 -31.24
CA ARG A 14 4.88 -53.72 -32.28
C ARG A 14 3.55 -53.58 -33.03
N THR A 15 3.26 -52.38 -33.52
CA THR A 15 2.62 -52.07 -34.84
C THR A 15 2.72 -50.55 -35.07
N THR A 16 3.65 -50.01 -35.89
CA THR A 16 3.55 -49.67 -37.34
C THR A 16 2.60 -48.50 -37.72
N GLY A 17 3.16 -47.27 -37.81
CA GLY A 17 2.92 -46.17 -38.79
C GLY A 17 1.54 -45.51 -38.94
N PRO A 18 1.40 -44.39 -39.70
CA PRO A 18 2.40 -43.59 -40.41
C PRO A 18 2.42 -42.08 -40.06
N ILE A 19 3.43 -41.43 -40.61
CA ILE A 19 3.76 -40.00 -40.62
C ILE A 19 2.70 -39.19 -41.40
N LEU A 20 2.28 -38.03 -40.87
CA LEU A 20 1.69 -36.95 -41.65
C LEU A 20 2.41 -35.63 -41.34
N LEU A 21 3.16 -35.13 -42.33
CA LEU A 21 3.52 -33.73 -42.44
C LEU A 21 2.26 -32.94 -42.78
N ALA A 22 1.97 -31.88 -42.01
CA ALA A 22 1.07 -30.81 -42.44
C ALA A 22 1.73 -29.46 -42.12
N THR A 23 2.27 -28.85 -43.16
CA THR A 23 2.57 -27.42 -43.25
C THR A 23 1.27 -26.62 -43.11
N LEU A 24 1.24 -25.60 -42.23
CA LEU A 24 0.22 -24.56 -42.32
C LEU A 24 0.83 -23.17 -42.16
N ALA A 25 0.40 -22.33 -43.10
CA ALA A 25 0.93 -21.04 -43.46
C ALA A 25 0.57 -19.93 -42.46
N LEU A 26 1.43 -18.91 -42.43
CA LEU A 26 1.17 -17.57 -41.92
C LEU A 26 -0.06 -16.97 -42.62
N LEU A 27 -1.12 -16.71 -41.86
CA LEU A 27 -2.15 -15.73 -42.20
C LEU A 27 -2.50 -14.94 -40.94
N GLY A 28 -2.35 -13.62 -41.04
CA GLY A 28 -2.73 -12.68 -40.00
C GLY A 28 -4.23 -12.71 -39.74
N ALA A 29 -4.59 -12.73 -38.46
CA ALA A 29 -5.93 -12.45 -38.00
C ALA A 29 -5.84 -11.51 -36.79
N SER A 30 -6.29 -10.28 -37.00
CA SER A 30 -6.60 -9.30 -35.96
C SER A 30 -7.71 -9.87 -35.08
N ALA A 31 -7.37 -10.43 -33.93
CA ALA A 31 -8.35 -10.92 -32.98
C ALA A 31 -8.78 -9.78 -32.03
N CYS A 32 -9.97 -9.24 -32.26
CA CYS A 32 -10.72 -8.49 -31.26
C CYS A 32 -10.98 -9.40 -30.05
N LEU A 33 -10.39 -9.08 -28.90
CA LEU A 33 -10.72 -9.72 -27.64
C LEU A 33 -12.17 -9.37 -27.25
N LYS A 34 -13.06 -10.35 -27.30
CA LYS A 34 -14.37 -10.27 -26.64
C LYS A 34 -14.15 -10.24 -25.12
N PRO A 35 -14.89 -9.42 -24.37
CA PRO A 35 -14.87 -9.49 -22.91
C PRO A 35 -15.37 -10.87 -22.47
N LEU A 36 -14.62 -11.51 -21.57
CA LEU A 36 -15.03 -12.72 -20.88
C LEU A 36 -16.34 -12.43 -20.12
N GLN A 37 -17.45 -12.97 -20.62
CA GLN A 37 -18.67 -13.08 -19.84
C GLN A 37 -18.43 -14.15 -18.77
N LEU A 38 -18.39 -13.71 -17.51
CA LEU A 38 -18.46 -14.60 -16.36
C LEU A 38 -19.75 -15.44 -16.44
N PRO A 39 -19.72 -16.73 -16.08
CA PRO A 39 -20.91 -17.56 -16.05
C PRO A 39 -21.91 -17.02 -15.01
N PRO A 40 -23.23 -17.15 -15.25
CA PRO A 40 -24.25 -16.74 -14.29
C PRO A 40 -24.15 -17.57 -13.01
N ASP A 41 -24.30 -16.87 -11.88
CA ASP A 41 -24.24 -17.40 -10.52
C ASP A 41 -25.28 -18.54 -10.32
N PRO A 42 -24.87 -19.76 -9.92
CA PRO A 42 -25.78 -20.90 -9.76
C PRO A 42 -26.63 -20.85 -8.48
N ASN A 43 -26.55 -19.81 -7.64
CA ASN A 43 -27.35 -19.73 -6.42
C ASN A 43 -28.09 -18.38 -6.26
N PRO A 44 -29.31 -18.23 -6.80
CA PRO A 44 -30.08 -16.99 -6.68
C PRO A 44 -30.75 -16.81 -5.31
N GLN A 45 -30.63 -17.76 -4.38
CA GLN A 45 -31.20 -17.62 -3.04
C GLN A 45 -30.28 -16.82 -2.12
N ARG A 46 -30.22 -15.51 -2.37
CA ARG A 46 -29.90 -14.55 -1.31
C ARG A 46 -30.99 -14.67 -0.23
N PRO A 47 -30.63 -14.58 1.06
CA PRO A 47 -31.63 -14.55 2.11
C PRO A 47 -32.61 -13.40 1.84
N ASP A 48 -33.90 -13.71 1.92
CA ASP A 48 -35.01 -12.75 1.87
C ASP A 48 -34.96 -11.92 3.16
N VAL A 49 -34.13 -10.89 3.12
CA VAL A 49 -33.95 -9.92 4.19
C VAL A 49 -34.97 -8.81 3.91
N GLY A 50 -36.20 -9.02 4.39
CA GLY A 50 -37.36 -8.15 4.13
C GLY A 50 -37.15 -6.68 4.50
N ASP A 51 -38.08 -5.82 4.07
CA ASP A 51 -38.08 -4.33 4.04
C ASP A 51 -37.90 -3.57 5.38
N LYS A 52 -37.14 -4.11 6.35
CA LYS A 52 -36.91 -3.51 7.69
C LYS A 52 -35.55 -2.85 7.87
N TYR A 53 -34.78 -2.65 6.81
CA TYR A 53 -33.40 -2.16 6.91
C TYR A 53 -33.27 -0.73 6.42
N VAL A 54 -32.57 0.08 7.22
CA VAL A 54 -32.37 1.50 6.99
C VAL A 54 -31.62 1.71 5.69
N THR A 55 -32.25 2.41 4.74
CA THR A 55 -31.63 2.85 3.49
C THR A 55 -30.99 4.23 3.65
N ASP A 56 -29.99 4.59 2.86
CA ASP A 56 -29.38 5.94 2.89
C ASP A 56 -30.14 7.02 2.12
N SER A 57 -31.21 6.64 1.40
CA SER A 57 -32.32 7.58 1.16
C SER A 57 -32.92 8.13 2.46
N GLU A 58 -32.77 7.41 3.57
CA GLU A 58 -33.27 7.77 4.90
C GLU A 58 -32.15 8.16 5.88
N THR A 59 -30.90 7.69 5.72
CA THR A 59 -29.76 8.14 6.55
C THR A 59 -29.16 9.46 6.08
N LYS A 60 -29.75 10.58 6.47
CA LYS A 60 -29.06 11.88 6.39
C LYS A 60 -27.94 11.95 7.44
N LEU A 61 -26.87 11.13 7.35
CA LEU A 61 -25.64 11.37 8.12
C LEU A 61 -25.26 12.84 7.85
N PRO A 62 -25.38 13.76 8.80
CA PRO A 62 -25.19 15.17 8.50
C PRO A 62 -23.72 15.43 8.24
N VAL A 63 -23.38 16.35 7.35
CA VAL A 63 -21.97 16.80 7.25
C VAL A 63 -21.86 18.09 8.00
N THR A 64 -21.00 18.11 9.01
CA THR A 64 -20.72 19.31 9.79
C THR A 64 -19.88 20.26 8.95
N LYS A 65 -20.43 21.43 8.66
CA LYS A 65 -19.67 22.54 8.09
C LYS A 65 -18.92 23.24 9.22
N CYS A 66 -17.74 22.75 9.56
CA CYS A 66 -16.85 23.41 10.50
C CYS A 66 -15.45 23.56 9.90
N ARG A 67 -14.74 24.64 10.24
CA ARG A 67 -13.37 24.94 9.76
C ARG A 67 -12.48 25.14 10.98
N GLY A 68 -11.25 24.62 10.93
CA GLY A 68 -10.24 24.96 11.95
C GLY A 68 -10.69 24.61 13.37
N GLU A 69 -10.75 25.60 14.26
CA GLU A 69 -10.94 25.40 15.70
C GLU A 69 -12.42 25.25 16.12
N ASP A 70 -13.38 25.47 15.21
CA ASP A 70 -14.82 25.44 15.51
C ASP A 70 -15.41 24.01 15.61
N CYS A 71 -14.64 22.96 15.32
CA CYS A 71 -15.12 21.57 15.48
C CYS A 71 -14.68 21.00 16.84
N PRO A 72 -15.42 20.01 17.39
CA PRO A 72 -14.98 19.29 18.58
C PRO A 72 -13.57 18.71 18.40
N PRO A 73 -12.71 18.77 19.42
CA PRO A 73 -11.39 18.17 19.37
C PRO A 73 -11.52 16.65 19.20
N LEU A 74 -10.65 16.08 18.36
CA LEU A 74 -10.49 14.64 18.22
C LEU A 74 -9.11 14.23 18.73
N THR A 75 -9.06 13.15 19.49
CA THR A 75 -7.81 12.49 19.85
C THR A 75 -7.55 11.37 18.84
N PRO A 76 -6.43 11.41 18.08
CA PRO A 76 -6.02 10.31 17.22
C PRO A 76 -5.55 9.13 18.09
N ASP A 77 -6.48 8.31 18.57
CA ASP A 77 -6.18 7.33 19.63
C ASP A 77 -5.88 5.91 19.12
N ALA A 78 -5.31 5.72 17.93
CA ALA A 78 -4.76 4.41 17.57
C ALA A 78 -3.36 4.27 18.17
N SER A 79 -3.18 3.36 19.13
CA SER A 79 -1.84 3.01 19.63
C SER A 79 -1.17 2.00 18.69
N PRO A 80 0.12 2.17 18.35
CA PRO A 80 0.89 1.12 17.69
C PRO A 80 0.86 -0.16 18.53
N LEU A 81 0.77 -1.32 17.88
CA LEU A 81 0.90 -2.60 18.57
C LEU A 81 2.38 -3.03 18.59
N ALA A 82 2.77 -3.78 19.63
CA ALA A 82 4.08 -4.41 19.65
C ALA A 82 4.20 -5.38 18.47
N PRO A 83 5.41 -5.55 17.90
CA PRO A 83 5.60 -6.38 16.71
C PRO A 83 5.19 -7.82 16.99
N MET A 84 4.14 -8.26 16.28
CA MET A 84 3.70 -9.64 16.14
C MET A 84 3.68 -9.99 14.64
N GLU A 85 3.56 -11.26 14.30
CA GLU A 85 3.96 -11.84 13.02
C GLU A 85 3.11 -11.48 11.78
N CYS A 86 3.10 -10.23 11.28
CA CYS A 86 2.46 -9.90 9.99
C CYS A 86 3.10 -8.69 9.28
N PRO A 87 4.20 -8.85 8.51
CA PRO A 87 4.99 -7.78 7.89
C PRO A 87 4.30 -6.77 6.96
N THR A 88 3.00 -6.94 6.70
CA THR A 88 2.21 -6.11 5.77
C THR A 88 0.74 -5.96 6.20
N GLY A 89 0.38 -6.44 7.39
CA GLY A 89 -1.00 -6.53 7.86
C GLY A 89 -1.80 -7.69 7.22
N GLN A 90 -1.14 -8.59 6.50
CA GLN A 90 -1.69 -9.82 5.92
C GLN A 90 -1.23 -11.04 6.73
N CYS A 91 -2.04 -11.43 7.71
CA CYS A 91 -1.73 -12.49 8.68
C CYS A 91 -2.19 -13.90 8.27
N ILE A 92 -2.82 -14.05 7.10
CA ILE A 92 -3.39 -15.33 6.65
C ILE A 92 -2.71 -15.73 5.32
N PRO A 93 -2.07 -16.91 5.25
CA PRO A 93 -1.42 -17.40 4.03
C PRO A 93 -2.39 -17.74 2.88
N ASP A 94 -3.70 -17.81 3.15
CA ASP A 94 -4.71 -18.10 2.14
C ASP A 94 -5.23 -16.82 1.46
N ASN A 95 -4.89 -16.78 0.18
CA ASN A 95 -5.30 -15.97 -0.97
C ASN A 95 -6.44 -14.95 -0.77
N SER A 96 -6.12 -13.71 -1.11
CA SER A 96 -7.00 -12.76 -1.80
C SER A 96 -8.02 -11.89 -1.06
N ASN A 97 -7.94 -11.70 0.25
CA ASN A 97 -8.63 -10.52 0.80
C ASN A 97 -7.67 -9.31 0.62
N GLY A 98 -8.13 -8.19 0.06
CA GLY A 98 -7.35 -7.01 -0.37
C GLY A 98 -6.81 -6.21 0.82
N GLN A 99 -5.78 -6.77 1.45
CA GLN A 99 -5.56 -6.70 2.91
C GLN A 99 -4.54 -5.67 3.40
N GLY A 100 -3.60 -5.23 2.55
CA GLY A 100 -2.34 -4.64 3.01
C GLY A 100 -2.33 -3.12 3.23
N ILE A 101 -1.53 -2.68 4.20
CA ILE A 101 -1.38 -1.25 4.53
C ILE A 101 -0.49 -0.54 3.50
N TYR A 102 0.59 -1.21 3.09
CA TYR A 102 1.60 -0.71 2.17
C TYR A 102 1.41 -1.18 0.71
N ILE A 103 0.62 -2.23 0.47
CA ILE A 103 0.42 -2.89 -0.83
C ILE A 103 -0.97 -3.55 -0.91
N VAL A 104 -1.38 -3.92 -2.13
CA VAL A 104 -2.62 -4.70 -2.36
C VAL A 104 -2.56 -6.13 -1.81
N GLU A 105 -1.51 -6.89 -2.12
CA GLU A 105 -1.46 -8.31 -1.78
C GLU A 105 -0.02 -8.83 -1.63
N GLY A 106 0.14 -9.73 -0.67
CA GLY A 106 1.32 -10.58 -0.50
C GLY A 106 2.55 -9.81 -0.05
N SER A 107 3.66 -10.10 -0.73
CA SER A 107 5.00 -9.58 -0.43
C SER A 107 5.60 -8.79 -1.58
N ASP A 108 4.74 -8.35 -2.50
CA ASP A 108 5.14 -7.64 -3.70
C ASP A 108 5.67 -6.24 -3.41
N PHE A 109 5.62 -5.79 -2.15
CA PHE A 109 6.25 -4.56 -1.65
C PHE A 109 7.74 -4.68 -1.29
N CYS A 110 8.26 -5.91 -1.20
CA CYS A 110 9.56 -6.14 -0.60
C CYS A 110 10.65 -6.31 -1.67
N PHE A 111 11.86 -5.85 -1.37
CA PHE A 111 13.03 -6.11 -2.19
C PHE A 111 13.32 -7.61 -2.21
N LYS A 112 13.60 -8.11 -3.41
CA LYS A 112 13.86 -9.51 -3.66
C LYS A 112 15.35 -9.81 -3.55
N GLN A 113 15.70 -10.82 -2.76
CA GLN A 113 17.04 -11.41 -2.74
C GLN A 113 16.95 -12.78 -3.42
N GLY A 114 17.53 -12.91 -4.61
CA GLY A 114 17.28 -14.07 -5.46
C GLY A 114 15.80 -14.13 -5.88
N THR A 115 15.12 -15.24 -5.57
CA THR A 115 13.68 -15.42 -5.85
C THR A 115 12.79 -15.04 -4.68
N GLU A 116 13.35 -14.74 -3.51
CA GLU A 116 12.58 -14.50 -2.29
C GLU A 116 12.38 -13.01 -2.00
N SER A 117 11.14 -12.61 -1.72
CA SER A 117 10.80 -11.29 -1.18
C SER A 117 11.20 -11.24 0.30
N ARG A 118 12.17 -10.38 0.64
CA ARG A 118 12.79 -10.34 1.98
C ARG A 118 12.60 -9.01 2.71
N PHE A 119 12.98 -7.89 2.08
CA PHE A 119 13.11 -6.61 2.77
C PHE A 119 12.00 -5.64 2.38
N CYS A 120 11.08 -5.33 3.28
CA CYS A 120 9.93 -4.48 2.98
C CYS A 120 10.20 -3.03 3.46
N PRO A 121 10.50 -2.08 2.55
CA PRO A 121 10.88 -0.71 2.91
C PRO A 121 9.68 0.12 3.35
N GLU A 122 9.65 0.63 4.58
CA GLU A 122 8.49 1.37 5.11
C GLU A 122 8.66 2.89 4.95
N ALA A 123 9.82 3.41 5.32
CA ALA A 123 10.01 4.85 5.43
C ALA A 123 11.46 5.30 5.40
N PHE A 124 11.72 6.49 4.89
CA PHE A 124 12.98 7.19 5.15
C PHE A 124 12.94 7.84 6.53
N VAL A 125 14.03 7.75 7.29
CA VAL A 125 14.16 8.33 8.63
C VAL A 125 15.40 9.21 8.70
N ASN A 126 15.20 10.50 8.94
CA ASN A 126 16.27 11.47 9.16
C ASN A 126 16.73 11.38 10.63
N ARG A 127 17.94 10.87 10.87
CA ARG A 127 18.51 10.79 12.25
C ARG A 127 19.34 12.02 12.59
N GLY A 128 19.83 12.71 11.56
CA GLY A 128 20.56 13.96 11.65
C GLY A 128 21.12 14.37 10.28
N PRO A 129 21.76 15.54 10.17
CA PRO A 129 22.38 16.00 8.94
C PRO A 129 23.38 14.98 8.38
N GLY A 130 23.12 14.44 7.20
CA GLY A 130 24.00 13.46 6.55
C GLY A 130 23.82 12.01 7.04
N ASP A 131 22.86 11.77 7.95
CA ASP A 131 22.51 10.46 8.47
C ASP A 131 21.02 10.18 8.24
N VAL A 132 20.72 9.68 7.05
CA VAL A 132 19.40 9.17 6.68
C VAL A 132 19.49 7.67 6.54
N VAL A 133 18.47 6.97 7.04
CA VAL A 133 18.32 5.53 6.89
C VAL A 133 16.99 5.20 6.22
N LEU A 134 16.92 4.04 5.60
CA LEU A 134 15.65 3.46 5.18
C LEU A 134 15.21 2.48 6.26
N ARG A 135 14.10 2.74 6.94
CA ARG A 135 13.46 1.79 7.86
C ARG A 135 12.64 0.78 7.05
N GLY A 136 12.69 -0.48 7.46
CA GLY A 136 11.78 -1.51 6.96
C GLY A 136 11.80 -2.76 7.83
N ARG A 137 11.11 -3.82 7.36
CA ARG A 137 11.00 -5.11 8.05
C ARG A 137 11.51 -6.29 7.24
N ASP A 138 12.33 -7.14 7.86
CA ASP A 138 12.81 -8.38 7.24
C ASP A 138 11.72 -9.46 7.44
N ARG A 139 11.23 -10.03 6.34
CA ARG A 139 10.20 -11.09 6.37
C ARG A 139 10.68 -12.38 7.03
N LEU A 140 11.99 -12.60 7.13
CA LEU A 140 12.56 -13.77 7.80
C LEU A 140 12.76 -13.53 9.31
N MET A 141 12.71 -12.28 9.75
CA MET A 141 12.92 -11.90 11.15
C MET A 141 11.73 -11.08 11.64
N ASN A 142 10.64 -11.78 11.99
CA ASN A 142 9.31 -11.24 12.30
C ASN A 142 9.28 -10.01 13.24
N THR A 143 10.26 -9.85 14.14
CA THR A 143 10.27 -8.81 15.18
C THR A 143 11.30 -7.70 14.99
N PHE A 144 12.20 -7.78 14.00
CA PHE A 144 13.29 -6.82 13.86
C PHE A 144 13.06 -5.84 12.72
N PHE A 145 12.95 -4.56 13.07
CA PHE A 145 13.13 -3.48 12.10
C PHE A 145 14.60 -3.41 11.72
N TYR A 146 14.88 -3.33 10.43
CA TYR A 146 16.20 -3.05 9.91
C TYR A 146 16.25 -1.57 9.48
N THR A 147 17.40 -0.94 9.67
CA THR A 147 17.61 0.48 9.30
C THR A 147 18.87 0.64 8.46
N PRO A 148 18.86 0.17 7.21
CA PRO A 148 19.98 0.20 6.30
C PRO A 148 20.38 1.63 6.07
N THR A 149 21.70 1.82 6.05
CA THR A 149 22.29 3.09 5.67
C THR A 149 22.08 3.30 4.20
N ILE A 150 21.71 4.52 3.82
CA ILE A 150 21.57 4.91 2.42
C ILE A 150 22.60 5.96 2.02
N ARG A 151 23.06 5.87 0.77
CA ARG A 151 23.89 6.89 0.12
C ARG A 151 23.27 7.27 -1.22
N GLY A 152 23.52 8.49 -1.67
CA GLY A 152 23.02 8.95 -2.96
C GLY A 152 24.03 8.71 -4.07
N VAL A 153 23.53 8.44 -5.27
CA VAL A 153 24.30 8.45 -6.52
C VAL A 153 23.58 9.39 -7.49
N LEU A 154 24.31 10.40 -7.98
CA LEU A 154 23.75 11.40 -8.89
C LEU A 154 23.52 10.82 -10.30
N PRO A 155 22.57 11.38 -11.06
CA PRO A 155 22.34 10.99 -12.45
C PRO A 155 23.63 11.00 -13.29
N GLY A 156 23.82 9.97 -14.12
CA GLY A 156 25.01 9.84 -14.97
C GLY A 156 26.28 9.37 -14.25
N GLN A 157 26.26 9.20 -12.92
CA GLN A 157 27.43 8.76 -12.13
C GLN A 157 27.40 7.28 -11.75
N LEU A 158 26.39 6.55 -12.22
CA LEU A 158 26.27 5.08 -12.09
C LEU A 158 27.12 4.31 -13.13
N GLN A 159 27.55 4.96 -14.21
CA GLN A 159 28.39 4.31 -15.21
C GLN A 159 29.87 4.45 -14.81
N ARG A 160 30.55 3.30 -14.72
CA ARG A 160 32.00 3.24 -14.57
C ARG A 160 32.64 4.18 -15.59
N THR A 161 33.60 4.97 -15.13
CA THR A 161 34.60 5.52 -16.06
C THR A 161 35.20 4.35 -16.87
N PRO A 162 35.69 4.58 -18.10
CA PRO A 162 36.38 3.55 -18.88
C PRO A 162 37.53 2.86 -18.11
N GLN A 163 38.01 3.44 -16.99
CA GLN A 163 39.04 2.89 -16.10
C GLN A 163 38.51 2.19 -14.83
N GLY A 164 37.20 2.01 -14.64
CA GLY A 164 36.66 1.26 -13.49
C GLY A 164 36.70 2.00 -12.14
N GLY A 165 36.65 3.34 -12.14
CA GLY A 165 36.53 4.11 -10.90
C GLY A 165 35.17 3.90 -10.20
N PRO A 166 35.09 4.00 -8.86
CA PRO A 166 33.84 3.85 -8.12
C PRO A 166 32.88 5.00 -8.45
N ALA A 167 31.57 4.71 -8.43
CA ALA A 167 30.54 5.75 -8.47
C ALA A 167 30.81 6.80 -7.37
N SER A 168 30.77 8.08 -7.71
CA SER A 168 30.86 9.15 -6.72
C SER A 168 29.57 9.21 -5.92
N PHE A 169 29.65 8.78 -4.68
CA PHE A 169 28.55 8.84 -3.74
C PHE A 169 28.41 10.24 -3.13
N VAL A 170 27.17 10.67 -2.95
CA VAL A 170 26.82 11.86 -2.16
C VAL A 170 26.24 11.44 -0.82
N ALA A 171 26.46 12.27 0.19
CA ALA A 171 25.80 12.11 1.48
C ALA A 171 24.39 12.67 1.40
N ILE A 172 23.39 11.87 1.79
CA ILE A 172 22.00 12.32 1.86
C ILE A 172 21.85 13.09 3.17
N HIS A 173 21.58 14.39 3.08
CA HIS A 173 21.36 15.27 4.23
C HIS A 173 20.01 14.99 4.88
N SER A 174 18.94 15.01 4.08
CA SER A 174 17.58 14.70 4.53
C SER A 174 16.71 14.24 3.37
N ILE A 175 15.72 13.42 3.69
CA ILE A 175 14.61 13.08 2.80
C ILE A 175 13.32 13.48 3.50
N GLN A 176 12.55 14.35 2.85
CA GLN A 176 11.33 14.91 3.42
C GLN A 176 10.28 15.09 2.34
N GLY A 177 9.03 15.29 2.74
CA GLY A 177 7.99 15.70 1.81
C GLY A 177 7.69 17.19 1.89
N LYS A 178 7.39 17.78 0.74
CA LYS A 178 6.77 19.09 0.61
C LYS A 178 5.37 18.88 0.04
N GLY A 179 4.37 18.82 0.92
CA GLY A 179 3.04 18.33 0.54
C GLY A 179 3.10 16.83 0.25
N ASP A 180 2.93 16.46 -1.01
CA ASP A 180 2.99 15.09 -1.54
C ASP A 180 4.25 14.83 -2.38
N GLN A 181 5.10 15.83 -2.58
CA GLN A 181 6.33 15.72 -3.35
C GLN A 181 7.52 15.36 -2.46
N LEU A 182 8.30 14.36 -2.88
CA LEU A 182 9.57 13.99 -2.30
C LEU A 182 10.61 15.08 -2.58
N VAL A 183 11.35 15.44 -1.53
CA VAL A 183 12.49 16.35 -1.57
C VAL A 183 13.68 15.63 -0.96
N VAL A 184 14.76 15.53 -1.73
CA VAL A 184 16.02 14.93 -1.29
C VAL A 184 17.07 16.02 -1.22
N ASN A 185 17.55 16.30 -0.01
CA ASN A 185 18.68 17.18 0.21
C ASN A 185 19.95 16.35 0.32
N TYR A 186 21.03 16.78 -0.32
CA TYR A 186 22.29 16.06 -0.34
C TYR A 186 23.49 17.02 -0.30
N CYS A 187 24.66 16.49 0.02
CA CYS A 187 25.92 17.19 -0.01
C CYS A 187 26.99 16.28 -0.63
N HIS A 188 28.02 16.86 -1.23
CA HIS A 188 29.08 16.09 -1.91
C HIS A 188 29.88 15.18 -0.96
N SER A 189 29.87 15.48 0.35
CA SER A 189 30.47 14.64 1.39
C SER A 189 29.74 14.81 2.72
N ARG A 190 29.90 13.84 3.64
CA ARG A 190 29.32 13.95 5.00
C ARG A 190 29.83 15.16 5.78
N VAL A 191 31.10 15.53 5.60
CA VAL A 191 31.71 16.70 6.28
C VAL A 191 31.04 18.01 5.87
N GLN A 192 30.62 18.11 4.60
CA GLN A 192 29.95 19.28 4.06
C GLN A 192 28.49 19.40 4.53
N CYS A 193 27.84 18.30 4.93
CA CYS A 193 26.45 18.34 5.38
C CYS A 193 26.19 19.11 6.68
N SER A 194 27.23 19.58 7.37
CA SER A 194 27.09 20.44 8.55
C SER A 194 26.84 21.92 8.20
N LYS A 195 26.99 22.31 6.94
CA LYS A 195 26.93 23.71 6.48
C LYS A 195 25.75 23.91 5.53
N PRO A 196 24.77 24.79 5.83
CA PRO A 196 23.60 25.02 4.99
C PRO A 196 23.94 25.40 3.54
N GLU A 197 25.01 26.16 3.32
CA GLU A 197 25.46 26.60 1.99
C GLU A 197 25.95 25.47 1.08
N ASP A 198 26.33 24.32 1.66
CA ASP A 198 26.81 23.16 0.92
C ASP A 198 25.69 22.16 0.57
N ILE A 199 24.45 22.43 1.02
CA ILE A 199 23.28 21.57 0.80
C ILE A 199 22.66 21.87 -0.56
N GLN A 200 22.54 20.81 -1.36
CA GLN A 200 21.86 20.82 -2.65
C GLN A 200 20.50 20.10 -2.52
N THR A 201 19.53 20.49 -3.35
CA THR A 201 18.16 19.97 -3.28
C THR A 201 17.73 19.36 -4.62
N LEU A 202 17.19 18.14 -4.57
CA LEU A 202 16.52 17.47 -5.68
C LEU A 202 15.02 17.32 -5.38
N GLN A 203 14.18 17.69 -6.33
CA GLN A 203 12.72 17.56 -6.26
C GLN A 203 12.13 17.49 -7.67
N GLY A 204 10.90 16.97 -7.80
CA GLY A 204 10.23 16.83 -9.10
C GLY A 204 11.11 16.10 -10.11
N ALA A 205 11.10 16.53 -11.37
CA ALA A 205 11.88 15.92 -12.46
C ALA A 205 13.40 15.80 -12.17
N ALA A 206 13.97 16.63 -11.29
CA ALA A 206 15.39 16.54 -10.93
C ALA A 206 15.73 15.28 -10.10
N LEU A 207 14.74 14.59 -9.55
CA LEU A 207 14.92 13.27 -8.92
C LEU A 207 15.11 12.15 -9.94
N ALA A 208 14.71 12.35 -11.21
CA ALA A 208 14.85 11.32 -12.23
C ALA A 208 16.33 10.94 -12.41
N GLY A 209 16.63 9.66 -12.24
CA GLY A 209 18.00 9.14 -12.33
C GLY A 209 18.82 9.22 -11.03
N PHE A 210 18.32 9.87 -9.98
CA PHE A 210 18.90 9.75 -8.65
C PHE A 210 18.72 8.31 -8.13
N THR A 211 19.79 7.72 -7.61
CA THR A 211 19.78 6.34 -7.13
C THR A 211 20.22 6.29 -5.67
N PHE A 212 19.46 5.57 -4.86
CA PHE A 212 19.81 5.26 -3.48
C PHE A 212 20.60 3.94 -3.47
N ASP A 213 21.84 3.98 -2.99
CA ASP A 213 22.62 2.80 -2.63
C ASP A 213 22.24 2.42 -1.20
N VAL A 214 21.55 1.29 -1.05
CA VAL A 214 20.96 0.81 0.21
C VAL A 214 21.77 -0.37 0.73
N LEU A 215 22.41 -0.20 1.88
CA LEU A 215 23.26 -1.20 2.51
C LEU A 215 22.55 -1.88 3.67
N PHE A 216 22.26 -3.16 3.49
CA PHE A 216 21.75 -4.06 4.51
C PHE A 216 22.90 -4.80 5.18
N ARG A 217 23.01 -4.70 6.50
CA ARG A 217 23.95 -5.47 7.32
C ARG A 217 23.15 -6.54 8.05
N ASN A 218 23.06 -7.71 7.45
CA ASN A 218 22.25 -8.81 7.98
C ASN A 218 23.16 -9.82 8.65
N VAL A 219 22.98 -10.05 9.96
CA VAL A 219 23.76 -11.03 10.75
C VAL A 219 25.27 -10.63 10.74
N PRO A 220 26.15 -11.09 11.65
CA PRO A 220 27.56 -10.76 11.49
C PRO A 220 28.03 -11.38 10.16
N ASP A 221 28.53 -10.55 9.24
CA ASP A 221 29.38 -10.91 8.09
C ASP A 221 28.78 -10.99 6.66
N GLU A 222 27.48 -10.71 6.42
CA GLU A 222 26.96 -10.58 5.04
C GLU A 222 26.31 -9.20 4.77
N GLU A 223 27.03 -8.37 4.03
CA GLU A 223 26.51 -7.09 3.52
C GLU A 223 25.78 -7.31 2.19
N THR A 224 24.49 -6.97 2.14
CA THR A 224 23.71 -6.98 0.90
C THR A 224 23.47 -5.55 0.43
N TYR A 225 23.79 -5.27 -0.83
CA TYR A 225 23.63 -3.96 -1.43
C TYR A 225 22.47 -3.98 -2.43
N PHE A 226 21.57 -3.00 -2.32
CA PHE A 226 20.53 -2.75 -3.30
C PHE A 226 20.69 -1.37 -3.91
N GLU A 227 20.34 -1.24 -5.17
CA GLU A 227 20.07 0.06 -5.79
C GLU A 227 18.56 0.27 -5.82
N LEU A 228 18.12 1.46 -5.43
CA LEU A 228 16.72 1.89 -5.44
C LEU A 228 16.59 3.20 -6.22
N GLN A 229 15.57 3.30 -7.06
CA GLN A 229 15.20 4.51 -7.79
C GLN A 229 13.74 4.86 -7.53
N LEU A 230 13.48 6.16 -7.33
CA LEU A 230 12.15 6.74 -7.24
C LEU A 230 12.03 7.78 -8.36
N ILE A 231 11.36 7.39 -9.43
CA ILE A 231 11.27 8.19 -10.66
C ILE A 231 9.93 8.92 -10.65
N PRO A 232 9.90 10.27 -10.61
CA PRO A 232 8.65 11.01 -10.65
C PRO A 232 7.81 10.65 -11.87
N VAL A 233 6.52 10.42 -11.66
CA VAL A 233 5.54 10.23 -12.73
C VAL A 233 4.98 11.60 -13.12
N GLU A 234 4.96 11.89 -14.42
CA GLU A 234 4.41 13.13 -14.94
C GLU A 234 2.90 13.21 -14.72
N ALA A 235 2.39 14.43 -14.48
CA ALA A 235 1.00 14.64 -14.08
C ALA A 235 -0.03 14.21 -15.14
N ASP A 236 0.31 14.29 -16.43
CA ASP A 236 -0.52 13.83 -17.55
C ASP A 236 -0.64 12.31 -17.64
N GLN A 237 0.25 11.58 -16.96
CA GLN A 237 0.22 10.11 -16.83
C GLN A 237 -0.57 9.64 -15.60
N LEU A 238 -1.07 10.58 -14.80
CA LEU A 238 -1.97 10.31 -13.68
C LEU A 238 -3.41 10.41 -14.20
N LEU A 239 -4.22 9.38 -13.92
CA LEU A 239 -5.63 9.43 -14.31
C LEU A 239 -6.33 10.51 -13.45
N PRO A 240 -7.13 11.41 -14.05
CA PRO A 240 -8.02 12.27 -13.26
C PRO A 240 -8.97 11.42 -12.42
N PRO A 241 -9.43 11.90 -11.25
CA PRO A 241 -9.24 13.24 -10.67
C PRO A 241 -7.99 13.36 -9.77
N PHE A 242 -7.08 12.39 -9.77
CA PHE A 242 -6.01 12.27 -8.77
C PHE A 242 -4.95 13.37 -8.90
N ARG A 243 -4.54 13.94 -7.75
CA ARG A 243 -3.61 15.07 -7.65
C ARG A 243 -2.35 14.80 -6.84
N LEU A 244 -2.09 13.54 -6.47
CA LEU A 244 -0.87 13.18 -5.73
C LEU A 244 0.30 12.90 -6.66
N GLN A 245 1.47 13.46 -6.33
CA GLN A 245 2.72 13.08 -6.95
C GLN A 245 3.03 11.60 -6.65
N LYS A 246 3.18 10.83 -7.73
CA LYS A 246 3.55 9.41 -7.66
C LYS A 246 4.94 9.20 -8.22
N TYR A 247 5.58 8.12 -7.79
CA TYR A 247 6.90 7.73 -8.24
C TYR A 247 6.89 6.29 -8.74
N GLU A 248 7.41 6.03 -9.93
CA GLU A 248 7.77 4.66 -10.30
C GLU A 248 8.93 4.22 -9.42
N VAL A 249 8.76 3.08 -8.76
CA VAL A 249 9.78 2.49 -7.90
C VAL A 249 10.50 1.36 -8.64
N ARG A 250 11.83 1.39 -8.61
CA ARG A 250 12.66 0.32 -9.16
C ARG A 250 13.74 -0.07 -8.17
N HIS A 251 13.98 -1.36 -7.99
CA HIS A 251 15.10 -1.87 -7.23
C HIS A 251 15.80 -3.03 -7.94
N ARG A 252 17.07 -3.25 -7.58
CA ARG A 252 17.85 -4.42 -7.97
C ARG A 252 18.98 -4.69 -6.97
N LEU A 253 19.47 -5.92 -6.94
CA LEU A 253 20.70 -6.25 -6.22
C LEU A 253 21.90 -5.56 -6.90
N ARG A 254 22.83 -5.07 -6.10
CA ARG A 254 24.07 -4.49 -6.58
C ARG A 254 25.18 -5.55 -6.55
N ASP A 255 25.61 -6.02 -7.72
CA ASP A 255 26.80 -6.87 -7.84
C ASP A 255 28.05 -5.97 -7.89
N PRO A 256 29.02 -6.13 -6.96
CA PRO A 256 30.29 -5.41 -7.00
C PRO A 256 31.05 -5.57 -8.33
N ASN A 257 30.89 -6.72 -9.01
CA ASN A 257 31.51 -7.01 -10.30
C ASN A 257 30.81 -6.35 -11.48
N GLY A 258 29.67 -5.69 -11.26
CA GLY A 258 28.92 -4.91 -12.26
C GLY A 258 27.90 -5.72 -13.06
N ASN A 259 27.75 -7.01 -12.79
CA ASN A 259 26.74 -7.86 -13.43
C ASN A 259 25.41 -7.76 -12.67
N HIS A 260 24.81 -6.57 -12.71
CA HIS A 260 23.55 -6.32 -12.03
C HIS A 260 22.40 -7.10 -12.69
N PRO A 261 21.47 -7.68 -11.93
CA PRO A 261 20.22 -8.17 -12.46
C PRO A 261 19.38 -7.02 -13.03
N ALA A 262 18.35 -7.38 -13.81
CA ALA A 262 17.37 -6.42 -14.32
C ALA A 262 16.69 -5.66 -13.17
N TRP A 263 16.31 -4.41 -13.44
CA TRP A 263 15.47 -3.65 -12.54
C TRP A 263 14.14 -4.35 -12.33
N THR A 264 13.67 -4.35 -11.09
CA THR A 264 12.38 -4.92 -10.69
C THR A 264 11.56 -3.86 -9.99
N ASN A 265 10.24 -4.00 -10.04
CA ASN A 265 9.31 -3.07 -9.39
C ASN A 265 8.71 -3.76 -8.15
N PRO A 266 8.92 -3.22 -6.93
CA PRO A 266 8.39 -3.77 -5.70
C PRO A 266 6.98 -3.21 -5.41
N CYS A 267 6.13 -2.98 -6.40
CA CYS A 267 4.72 -2.66 -6.18
C CYS A 267 3.87 -3.49 -7.17
N GLY A 268 4.08 -4.80 -7.16
CA GLY A 268 3.54 -5.80 -8.09
C GLY A 268 2.12 -5.52 -8.61
N GLY A 269 1.94 -5.77 -9.91
CA GLY A 269 0.77 -5.42 -10.72
C GLY A 269 1.22 -5.10 -12.15
N THR A 270 0.33 -5.13 -13.14
CA THR A 270 0.66 -4.87 -14.55
C THR A 270 1.51 -3.60 -14.75
N ALA A 271 2.82 -3.78 -15.01
CA ALA A 271 3.80 -2.86 -15.60
C ALA A 271 3.96 -1.41 -15.05
N ARG A 272 3.24 -0.97 -14.01
CA ARG A 272 3.29 0.43 -13.53
C ARG A 272 3.13 0.57 -12.00
N GLY A 273 3.77 -0.30 -11.22
CA GLY A 273 3.77 -0.17 -9.75
C GLY A 273 4.34 1.20 -9.35
N ARG A 274 3.50 2.03 -8.73
CA ARG A 274 3.86 3.37 -8.29
C ARG A 274 3.82 3.44 -6.78
N VAL A 275 4.63 4.31 -6.19
CA VAL A 275 4.55 4.67 -4.77
C VAL A 275 4.11 6.12 -4.61
N GLY A 276 3.42 6.38 -3.51
CA GLY A 276 3.21 7.72 -2.95
C GLY A 276 3.98 7.87 -1.65
N ILE A 277 4.09 9.10 -1.16
CA ILE A 277 4.75 9.39 0.12
C ILE A 277 3.75 9.97 1.13
N LEU A 278 4.00 9.69 2.41
CA LEU A 278 3.29 10.25 3.54
C LEU A 278 4.30 10.96 4.46
N PRO A 279 4.43 12.28 4.36
CA PRO A 279 5.44 13.01 5.12
C PRO A 279 5.08 13.20 6.59
N GLY A 280 6.10 13.10 7.44
CA GLY A 280 6.05 13.41 8.85
C GLY A 280 5.26 12.41 9.70
N ARG A 281 4.85 11.26 9.16
CA ARG A 281 3.95 10.27 9.79
C ARG A 281 4.56 8.90 9.63
N VAL A 282 4.49 8.10 10.69
CA VAL A 282 4.73 6.66 10.67
C VAL A 282 3.37 5.98 10.59
N VAL A 283 3.26 4.94 9.78
CA VAL A 283 2.09 4.05 9.75
C VAL A 283 2.54 2.68 10.23
N ASP A 284 1.95 2.21 11.33
CA ASP A 284 2.15 0.86 11.82
C ASP A 284 1.66 -0.14 10.76
N ASP A 285 2.53 -1.06 10.35
CA ASP A 285 2.30 -2.02 9.27
C ASP A 285 1.37 -3.16 9.66
N MET A 286 0.98 -3.27 10.93
CA MET A 286 0.08 -4.29 11.42
C MET A 286 -1.34 -3.77 11.59
N ASN A 287 -1.47 -2.65 12.30
CA ASN A 287 -2.75 -2.13 12.72
C ASN A 287 -3.11 -0.79 12.07
N ALA A 288 -2.26 -0.25 11.19
CA ALA A 288 -2.46 1.03 10.52
C ALA A 288 -2.58 2.24 11.46
N ALA A 289 -2.10 2.13 12.70
CA ALA A 289 -1.98 3.27 13.60
C ALA A 289 -1.05 4.32 12.98
N VAL A 290 -1.50 5.57 13.01
CA VAL A 290 -0.76 6.70 12.46
C VAL A 290 -0.15 7.47 13.63
N THR A 291 1.15 7.70 13.59
CA THR A 291 1.85 8.51 14.61
C THR A 291 2.63 9.62 13.93
N ALA A 292 2.55 10.84 14.47
CA ALA A 292 3.34 11.96 13.97
C ALA A 292 4.81 11.81 14.35
N ASP A 293 5.68 11.91 13.35
CA ASP A 293 7.14 11.99 13.47
C ASP A 293 7.70 12.82 12.32
N ALA A 294 8.07 14.07 12.60
CA ALA A 294 8.57 15.02 11.60
C ALA A 294 9.84 14.55 10.87
N ASN A 295 10.56 13.55 11.41
CA ASN A 295 11.77 13.02 10.82
C ASN A 295 11.53 11.89 9.80
N VAL A 296 10.27 11.46 9.63
CA VAL A 296 9.92 10.29 8.83
C VAL A 296 9.23 10.70 7.53
N THR A 297 9.55 10.01 6.44
CA THR A 297 8.74 10.02 5.21
C THR A 297 8.37 8.59 4.86
N THR A 298 7.13 8.20 5.15
CA THR A 298 6.59 6.87 4.85
C THR A 298 6.33 6.72 3.36
N LEU A 299 6.60 5.54 2.83
CA LEU A 299 6.34 5.13 1.46
C LEU A 299 5.18 4.13 1.46
N GLY A 300 4.36 4.13 0.42
CA GLY A 300 3.39 3.06 0.19
C GLY A 300 3.15 2.89 -1.30
N CYS A 301 2.79 1.69 -1.74
CA CYS A 301 2.34 1.50 -3.11
C CYS A 301 1.00 2.20 -3.32
N GLU A 302 0.78 2.70 -4.54
CA GLU A 302 -0.47 3.33 -5.01
C GLU A 302 -1.70 2.49 -4.64
N SER A 303 -1.53 1.17 -4.70
CA SER A 303 -2.58 0.20 -4.49
C SER A 303 -2.85 -0.09 -2.99
N GLY A 304 -1.90 0.23 -2.10
CA GLY A 304 -2.03 0.08 -0.65
C GLY A 304 -2.92 1.14 0.01
N ALA A 305 -3.32 0.89 1.26
CA ALA A 305 -4.24 1.76 1.99
C ALA A 305 -3.70 3.19 2.18
N ILE A 306 -2.39 3.35 2.45
CA ILE A 306 -1.73 4.65 2.64
C ILE A 306 -2.01 5.57 1.45
N VAL A 307 -1.60 5.16 0.25
CA VAL A 307 -1.72 6.02 -0.94
C VAL A 307 -3.16 6.10 -1.42
N THR A 308 -3.94 5.02 -1.34
CA THR A 308 -5.36 5.06 -1.72
C THR A 308 -6.14 6.09 -0.89
N CYS A 309 -5.92 6.15 0.43
CA CYS A 309 -6.60 7.11 1.28
C CYS A 309 -6.18 8.55 1.01
N LEU A 310 -4.91 8.79 0.69
CA LEU A 310 -4.46 10.09 0.21
C LEU A 310 -5.12 10.44 -1.14
N ASP A 311 -5.19 9.49 -2.09
CA ASP A 311 -5.80 9.68 -3.42
C ASP A 311 -7.30 10.00 -3.31
N TRP A 312 -7.97 9.44 -2.31
CA TRP A 312 -9.34 9.77 -1.92
C TRP A 312 -9.49 11.16 -1.26
N GLY A 313 -8.40 11.91 -1.09
CA GLY A 313 -8.39 13.26 -0.54
C GLY A 313 -8.34 13.34 0.99
N TYR A 314 -8.08 12.22 1.68
CA TYR A 314 -7.94 12.17 3.14
C TYR A 314 -6.50 12.45 3.59
N SER A 315 -5.89 13.56 3.15
CA SER A 315 -4.58 13.97 3.67
C SER A 315 -4.64 14.31 5.16
N PRO A 316 -3.71 13.85 6.03
CA PRO A 316 -3.70 14.19 7.46
C PRO A 316 -3.27 15.64 7.75
N TRP A 317 -2.98 16.40 6.70
CA TRP A 317 -2.74 17.83 6.73
C TRP A 317 -3.84 18.59 5.99
N ASN A 318 -3.98 19.87 6.34
CA ASN A 318 -4.80 20.80 5.59
C ASN A 318 -4.26 20.94 4.15
N SER A 319 -5.10 20.69 3.15
CA SER A 319 -4.70 20.70 1.74
C SER A 319 -4.30 22.08 1.21
N GLN A 320 -4.70 23.17 1.87
CA GLN A 320 -4.36 24.54 1.49
C GLN A 320 -3.06 25.02 2.14
N THR A 321 -2.84 24.68 3.41
CA THR A 321 -1.69 25.19 4.19
C THR A 321 -0.57 24.18 4.35
N GLY A 322 -0.83 22.89 4.10
CA GLY A 322 0.11 21.79 4.38
C GLY A 322 0.34 21.52 5.87
N ALA A 323 -0.29 22.29 6.77
CA ALA A 323 -0.14 22.13 8.21
C ALA A 323 -0.88 20.88 8.71
N ALA A 324 -0.33 20.23 9.75
CA ALA A 324 -0.99 19.12 10.42
C ALA A 324 -2.41 19.50 10.90
N ASP A 325 -3.39 18.62 10.71
CA ASP A 325 -4.76 18.83 11.21
C ASP A 325 -5.22 17.54 11.92
N PRO A 326 -5.38 17.55 13.25
CA PRO A 326 -5.75 16.36 14.02
C PRO A 326 -7.04 15.67 13.55
N ARG A 327 -8.01 16.42 13.02
CA ARG A 327 -9.27 15.81 12.53
C ARG A 327 -9.05 15.10 11.22
N ARG A 328 -8.26 15.70 10.33
CA ARG A 328 -7.89 15.06 9.09
C ARG A 328 -7.04 13.82 9.34
N GLU A 329 -6.15 13.86 10.32
CA GLU A 329 -5.38 12.69 10.74
C GLU A 329 -6.29 11.60 11.30
N PHE A 330 -7.30 11.94 12.10
CA PHE A 330 -8.31 10.99 12.56
C PHE A 330 -9.08 10.34 11.41
N VAL A 331 -9.57 11.13 10.45
CA VAL A 331 -10.29 10.62 9.28
C VAL A 331 -9.37 9.81 8.37
N TYR A 332 -8.11 10.21 8.22
CA TYR A 332 -7.11 9.44 7.48
C TYR A 332 -6.86 8.07 8.13
N GLY A 333 -6.63 8.01 9.44
CA GLY A 333 -6.51 6.75 10.18
C GLY A 333 -7.77 5.89 10.06
N SER A 334 -8.96 6.51 10.11
CA SER A 334 -10.24 5.81 9.88
C SER A 334 -10.35 5.26 8.46
N CYS A 335 -9.87 6.02 7.47
CA CYS A 335 -9.83 5.59 6.08
C CYS A 335 -8.94 4.36 5.90
N LEU A 336 -7.77 4.31 6.55
CA LEU A 336 -6.89 3.14 6.46
C LEU A 336 -7.61 1.86 6.90
N GLN A 337 -8.38 1.93 8.00
CA GLN A 337 -9.18 0.79 8.46
C GLN A 337 -10.35 0.48 7.53
N ALA A 338 -11.07 1.52 7.07
CA ALA A 338 -12.21 1.38 6.18
C ALA A 338 -11.83 0.79 4.82
N LYS A 339 -10.67 1.18 4.27
CA LYS A 339 -10.12 0.63 3.02
C LYS A 339 -9.88 -0.87 3.16
N ARG A 340 -9.32 -1.29 4.30
CA ARG A 340 -9.05 -2.69 4.63
C ARG A 340 -10.29 -3.45 5.12
N ALA A 341 -11.41 -2.79 5.37
CA ALA A 341 -12.51 -3.36 6.13
C ALA A 341 -12.04 -4.00 7.45
N ALA A 342 -11.06 -3.39 8.13
CA ALA A 342 -10.46 -3.92 9.35
C ALA A 342 -11.35 -3.57 10.55
N TYR A 343 -12.48 -4.26 10.66
CA TYR A 343 -13.58 -3.91 11.59
C TYR A 343 -13.15 -3.92 13.06
N PHE A 344 -12.23 -4.81 13.44
CA PHE A 344 -12.01 -5.20 14.84
C PHE A 344 -10.60 -4.91 15.34
N VAL A 345 -9.85 -4.02 14.68
CA VAL A 345 -8.45 -3.73 15.02
C VAL A 345 -8.29 -3.31 16.49
N GLY A 346 -9.17 -2.46 17.01
CA GLY A 346 -9.19 -2.03 18.40
C GLY A 346 -9.55 -3.13 19.41
N GLN A 347 -10.01 -4.29 18.93
CA GLN A 347 -10.27 -5.49 19.73
C GLN A 347 -9.17 -6.54 19.59
N GLY A 348 -8.10 -6.24 18.84
CA GLY A 348 -6.95 -7.12 18.64
C GLY A 348 -7.00 -7.97 17.36
N ASP A 349 -8.09 -7.93 16.59
CA ASP A 349 -8.18 -8.62 15.31
C ASP A 349 -7.70 -7.73 14.17
N LEU A 350 -6.52 -8.07 13.65
CA LEU A 350 -5.79 -7.34 12.61
C LEU A 350 -6.21 -7.74 11.19
N LYS A 351 -7.14 -8.68 11.05
CA LYS A 351 -7.60 -9.18 9.76
C LYS A 351 -8.29 -8.08 8.97
N SER A 352 -8.07 -8.12 7.67
CA SER A 352 -8.81 -7.34 6.69
C SER A 352 -9.91 -8.21 6.05
N TYR A 353 -11.09 -7.62 5.94
CA TYR A 353 -12.33 -8.28 5.49
C TYR A 353 -12.83 -7.67 4.15
N THR A 354 -11.91 -7.35 3.24
CA THR A 354 -12.20 -6.79 1.91
C THR A 354 -11.50 -7.60 0.83
N LEU A 355 -11.85 -7.52 -0.46
CA LEU A 355 -11.07 -8.12 -1.54
C LEU A 355 -10.28 -7.06 -2.32
N THR A 356 -9.32 -7.50 -3.13
CA THR A 356 -8.65 -6.61 -4.09
C THR A 356 -9.67 -6.09 -5.11
N GLY A 357 -9.62 -4.78 -5.40
CA GLY A 357 -10.53 -4.16 -6.36
C GLY A 357 -11.94 -3.87 -5.84
N THR A 358 -12.24 -4.14 -4.56
CA THR A 358 -13.54 -3.79 -3.98
C THR A 358 -13.81 -2.29 -4.11
N ARG A 359 -14.95 -1.95 -4.73
CA ARG A 359 -15.43 -0.57 -4.76
C ARG A 359 -15.93 -0.18 -3.39
N ILE A 360 -15.52 0.99 -2.91
CA ILE A 360 -15.85 1.49 -1.58
C ILE A 360 -16.46 2.87 -1.75
N LEU A 361 -17.77 2.96 -1.48
CA LEU A 361 -18.42 4.24 -1.32
C LEU A 361 -18.10 4.76 0.07
N LYS A 362 -17.80 6.05 0.18
CA LYS A 362 -17.29 6.65 1.42
C LYS A 362 -17.76 8.07 1.59
N ARG A 363 -17.87 8.46 2.86
CA ARG A 363 -18.23 9.80 3.31
C ARG A 363 -17.69 10.02 4.70
N ASP A 364 -17.32 11.23 5.05
CA ASP A 364 -16.91 11.60 6.42
C ASP A 364 -17.72 12.78 6.97
N GLU A 365 -17.63 12.99 8.29
CA GLU A 365 -18.37 14.02 9.02
C GLU A 365 -18.02 15.43 8.57
N TYR A 366 -16.79 15.66 8.10
CA TYR A 366 -16.30 16.96 7.63
C TYR A 366 -16.43 17.12 6.11
N GLY A 367 -16.70 16.00 5.44
CA GLY A 367 -16.73 15.81 4.02
C GLY A 367 -15.43 16.20 3.31
N PHE A 368 -14.31 15.78 3.90
CA PHE A 368 -13.05 15.65 3.21
C PHE A 368 -13.19 14.67 2.02
N GLY A 369 -12.34 14.80 1.00
CA GLY A 369 -12.43 13.95 -0.20
C GLY A 369 -13.63 14.22 -1.14
N ARG A 370 -14.65 15.00 -0.73
CA ARG A 370 -15.81 15.34 -1.58
C ARG A 370 -15.46 16.06 -2.89
N ASP A 371 -14.35 16.79 -2.92
CA ASP A 371 -13.87 17.47 -4.13
C ASP A 371 -13.01 16.54 -5.01
N ALA A 372 -12.64 15.35 -4.52
CA ALA A 372 -11.84 14.36 -5.23
C ALA A 372 -12.69 13.29 -5.94
N GLU A 373 -13.96 13.15 -5.59
CA GLU A 373 -14.94 12.32 -6.30
C GLU A 373 -16.23 13.14 -6.41
N ASP A 374 -16.75 13.36 -7.62
CA ASP A 374 -17.85 14.29 -7.96
C ASP A 374 -19.13 14.15 -7.10
N GLY A 375 -19.09 14.62 -5.85
CA GLY A 375 -20.21 14.63 -4.91
C GLY A 375 -20.24 13.48 -3.90
N ILE A 376 -21.07 13.64 -2.86
CA ILE A 376 -21.33 12.62 -1.86
C ILE A 376 -21.92 11.40 -2.58
N GLU A 377 -21.14 10.33 -2.72
CA GLU A 377 -21.67 9.06 -3.24
C GLU A 377 -22.75 8.56 -2.27
N ARG A 378 -23.96 8.35 -2.78
CA ARG A 378 -25.07 7.81 -1.99
C ARG A 378 -24.75 6.38 -1.57
N THR A 379 -24.69 6.15 -0.27
CA THR A 379 -24.40 4.86 0.36
C THR A 379 -25.70 4.18 0.76
N ASP A 380 -26.57 3.83 -0.19
CA ASP A 380 -27.93 3.30 0.07
C ASP A 380 -28.00 2.22 1.17
N PHE A 381 -26.91 1.49 1.43
CA PHE A 381 -26.76 0.66 2.61
C PHE A 381 -25.49 1.01 3.38
N LEU A 382 -25.65 1.59 4.58
CA LEU A 382 -24.54 1.85 5.50
C LEU A 382 -23.91 0.53 5.93
N GLU A 383 -22.61 0.37 5.65
CA GLU A 383 -21.82 -0.77 6.09
C GLU A 383 -21.34 -0.55 7.52
N ALA A 384 -20.61 0.54 7.76
CA ALA A 384 -20.00 0.81 9.05
C ALA A 384 -19.69 2.30 9.24
N LEU A 385 -19.63 2.71 10.51
CA LEU A 385 -18.97 3.94 10.92
C LEU A 385 -17.58 3.60 11.48
N TRP A 386 -16.57 4.37 11.08
CA TRP A 386 -15.17 4.06 11.24
C TRP A 386 -14.46 5.08 12.13
N SER A 387 -13.49 4.55 12.87
CA SER A 387 -12.49 5.25 13.65
C SER A 387 -11.10 4.71 13.29
N PRO A 388 -10.01 5.34 13.76
CA PRO A 388 -8.67 4.77 13.65
C PRO A 388 -8.53 3.39 14.32
N LYS A 389 -9.43 3.00 15.23
CA LYS A 389 -9.46 1.70 15.92
C LYS A 389 -10.31 0.63 15.21
N GLY A 390 -10.76 0.90 13.98
CA GLY A 390 -11.69 0.03 13.26
C GLY A 390 -13.12 0.54 13.32
N ALA A 391 -14.08 -0.35 13.12
CA ALA A 391 -15.49 0.01 13.08
C ALA A 391 -16.02 0.29 14.49
N VAL A 392 -16.65 1.45 14.64
CA VAL A 392 -17.38 1.84 15.86
C VAL A 392 -18.74 1.16 15.89
N CYS A 393 -19.36 1.04 14.73
CA CYS A 393 -20.53 0.22 14.51
C CYS A 393 -20.43 -0.45 13.14
N LEU A 394 -21.12 -1.58 12.96
CA LEU A 394 -21.14 -2.38 11.76
C LEU A 394 -22.55 -2.94 11.53
N ASN A 395 -23.02 -2.90 10.29
CA ASN A 395 -24.20 -3.63 9.84
C ASN A 395 -23.72 -4.88 9.08
N PRO A 396 -23.66 -6.07 9.71
CA PRO A 396 -23.10 -7.27 9.10
C PRO A 396 -23.73 -7.68 7.76
N GLU A 397 -25.00 -7.35 7.58
CA GLU A 397 -25.81 -7.58 6.37
C GLU A 397 -25.43 -6.68 5.19
N HIS A 398 -24.77 -5.55 5.44
CA HIS A 398 -24.36 -4.57 4.43
C HIS A 398 -22.85 -4.58 4.20
N ARG A 399 -22.14 -5.60 4.72
CA ARG A 399 -20.72 -5.77 4.43
C ARG A 399 -20.51 -5.94 2.93
N ARG A 400 -19.43 -5.34 2.44
CA ARG A 400 -18.96 -5.49 1.05
C ARG A 400 -18.64 -6.93 0.65
N HIS A 401 -18.30 -7.78 1.61
CA HIS A 401 -17.99 -9.20 1.40
C HIS A 401 -18.62 -10.06 2.52
N PRO A 402 -19.94 -10.32 2.44
CA PRO A 402 -20.63 -11.16 3.44
C PRO A 402 -20.12 -12.60 3.47
N GLU A 403 -19.57 -13.08 2.35
CA GLU A 403 -18.96 -14.40 2.18
C GLU A 403 -17.68 -14.60 3.01
N ILE A 404 -17.00 -13.52 3.39
CA ILE A 404 -15.86 -13.59 4.33
C ILE A 404 -16.46 -13.67 5.74
N PRO A 405 -16.28 -14.78 6.48
CA PRO A 405 -16.84 -14.91 7.83
C PRO A 405 -16.18 -13.93 8.79
N LEU A 406 -16.97 -13.24 9.60
CA LEU A 406 -16.43 -12.43 10.70
C LEU A 406 -15.82 -13.35 11.77
N HIS A 407 -14.82 -12.86 12.50
CA HIS A 407 -14.29 -13.61 13.63
C HIS A 407 -15.40 -13.91 14.65
N PRO A 408 -15.63 -15.18 15.03
CA PRO A 408 -16.77 -15.56 15.88
C PRO A 408 -16.79 -14.84 17.25
N GLU A 409 -15.63 -14.47 17.77
CA GLU A 409 -15.52 -13.82 19.08
C GLU A 409 -15.84 -12.31 19.04
N HIS A 410 -15.63 -11.66 17.89
CA HIS A 410 -15.76 -10.21 17.72
C HIS A 410 -17.07 -9.81 17.03
N GLY A 411 -17.56 -10.63 16.09
CA GLY A 411 -18.78 -10.37 15.33
C GLY A 411 -19.99 -10.01 16.19
N PRO A 412 -20.28 -10.76 17.28
CA PRO A 412 -21.41 -10.44 18.17
C PRO A 412 -21.22 -9.21 19.06
N ARG A 413 -20.01 -8.65 19.17
CA ARG A 413 -19.66 -7.58 20.12
C ARG A 413 -19.68 -6.18 19.54
N ILE A 414 -19.65 -6.05 18.22
CA ILE A 414 -19.72 -4.74 17.58
C ILE A 414 -21.17 -4.26 17.50
N GLU A 415 -21.39 -3.01 17.90
CA GLU A 415 -22.72 -2.41 17.87
C GLU A 415 -23.21 -2.25 16.42
N ARG A 416 -24.52 -2.38 16.22
CA ARG A 416 -25.15 -2.09 14.92
C ARG A 416 -25.20 -0.58 14.67
N CYS A 417 -25.12 -0.17 13.40
CA CYS A 417 -25.26 1.24 13.02
C CYS A 417 -26.73 1.65 12.91
N GLU A 418 -27.53 1.30 13.91
CA GLU A 418 -28.97 1.55 13.92
C GLU A 418 -29.28 2.91 14.53
N ALA A 419 -30.29 3.58 13.99
CA ALA A 419 -30.96 4.69 14.63
C ALA A 419 -32.29 4.20 15.24
N PRO A 420 -32.79 4.84 16.29
CA PRO A 420 -34.14 4.59 16.77
C PRO A 420 -35.18 4.72 15.65
N PRO A 421 -36.31 3.98 15.70
CA PRO A 421 -37.37 4.11 14.71
C PRO A 421 -37.82 5.57 14.54
N GLY A 422 -37.80 6.06 13.30
CA GLY A 422 -38.14 7.45 12.96
C GLY A 422 -36.99 8.47 13.15
N GLN A 423 -35.78 8.02 13.50
CA GLN A 423 -34.59 8.88 13.60
C GLN A 423 -33.54 8.52 12.54
N GLN A 424 -32.64 9.47 12.27
CA GLN A 424 -31.53 9.29 11.35
C GLN A 424 -30.31 8.74 12.07
N VAL A 425 -29.51 7.91 11.38
CA VAL A 425 -28.19 7.53 11.88
C VAL A 425 -27.34 8.79 11.88
N LEU A 426 -26.74 9.09 13.04
CA LEU A 426 -25.85 10.23 13.24
C LEU A 426 -24.42 9.75 13.42
N TRP A 427 -23.47 10.65 13.14
CA TRP A 427 -22.09 10.44 13.54
C TRP A 427 -22.00 10.24 15.04
N ARG A 428 -21.12 9.33 15.44
CA ARG A 428 -20.79 9.10 16.85
C ARG A 428 -19.57 9.96 17.20
N ASP A 429 -19.35 10.20 18.49
CA ASP A 429 -18.26 11.06 18.95
C ASP A 429 -16.89 10.59 18.44
N ASN A 430 -16.70 9.28 18.33
CA ASN A 430 -15.48 8.63 17.86
C ASN A 430 -15.61 8.02 16.46
N ALA A 431 -16.67 8.27 15.71
CA ALA A 431 -16.85 7.71 14.36
C ALA A 431 -17.06 8.84 13.37
N LYS A 432 -16.10 9.03 12.46
CA LYS A 432 -16.02 10.22 11.60
C LYS A 432 -15.94 9.91 10.12
N LEU A 433 -15.81 8.64 9.75
CA LEU A 433 -15.87 8.16 8.38
C LEU A 433 -16.89 7.03 8.27
N SER A 434 -17.57 6.94 7.15
CA SER A 434 -18.58 5.93 6.86
C SER A 434 -18.25 5.28 5.52
N THR A 435 -18.58 3.99 5.42
CA THR A 435 -18.60 3.29 4.13
C THR A 435 -19.94 2.63 3.91
N GLY A 436 -20.25 2.32 2.66
CA GLY A 436 -21.48 1.63 2.34
C GLY A 436 -21.46 0.99 0.95
N LEU A 437 -22.59 0.38 0.62
CA LEU A 437 -22.83 -0.26 -0.67
C LEU A 437 -23.62 0.67 -1.59
N PRO A 438 -23.40 0.56 -2.92
CA PRO A 438 -24.21 1.27 -3.89
C PRO A 438 -25.68 0.82 -3.86
N PRO A 439 -26.58 1.62 -4.46
CA PRO A 439 -27.97 1.24 -4.68
C PRO A 439 -28.07 -0.17 -5.29
N ARG A 440 -29.00 -0.99 -4.80
CA ARG A 440 -29.39 -2.21 -5.52
C ARG A 440 -30.03 -1.76 -6.84
N ARG A 441 -29.44 -2.15 -7.98
CA ARG A 441 -30.04 -1.93 -9.30
C ARG A 441 -31.17 -2.89 -9.56
#